data_AF-A0AAU1YXJ4-F1
#
_entry.id   AF-A0AAU1YXJ4-F1
#
_cell.length_a   1.000
_cell.length_b   1.000
_cell.length_c   1.000
_cell.angle_alpha   90.00
_cell.angle_beta   90.00
_cell.angle_gamma   90.00
#
_symmetry.space_group_name_H-M   'P 1'
#
loop_
_entity.id
_entity.type
_entity.pdbx_description
1 polymer ?
#
loop_
_entity_poly.entity_id
_entity_poly.type
_entity_poly.pdbx_seq_one_letter_code
_entity_poly.pdbx_strand_id
1 'polypeptide(L)'
;MPRAAVYSHHFRCAARFRVGRVFLAGDAAHAMPPWIGQGMAAGVRDVANLCWKLDAVLSGQLPEPVLDSYEADRKPHVKEVTRRAVFVGRIITERRRPVTWLRDAVLPVLNGVPGLASGCRTRTGFPSPATTPGSRPAPVPAHPAARSRSHT
;
A
#
# COMPACT_ATOMS: atom_id res chain seq x y z
N MET A 1 23.77 -10.85 25.60
CA MET A 1 23.41 -9.46 25.22
C MET A 1 22.46 -9.51 24.03
N PRO A 2 21.26 -8.91 24.09
CA PRO A 2 20.37 -8.85 22.94
C PRO A 2 20.97 -7.97 21.85
N ARG A 3 20.96 -8.45 20.60
CA ARG A 3 21.33 -7.63 19.43
C ARG A 3 20.16 -6.71 19.09
N ALA A 4 20.39 -5.40 19.16
CA ALA A 4 19.46 -4.40 18.66
C ALA A 4 19.94 -3.91 17.29
N ALA A 5 19.09 -4.01 16.27
CA ALA A 5 19.33 -3.38 14.98
C ALA A 5 18.72 -1.98 14.98
N VAL A 6 19.53 -0.95 14.76
CA VAL A 6 19.04 0.43 14.63
C VAL A 6 18.47 0.60 13.22
N TYR A 7 17.15 0.69 13.11
CA TYR A 7 16.46 0.89 11.84
C TYR A 7 16.09 2.37 11.64
N SER A 8 16.71 3.00 10.63
CA SER A 8 16.33 4.33 10.19
C SER A 8 15.39 4.23 9.00
N HIS A 9 14.24 4.89 9.08
CA HIS A 9 13.28 4.94 7.98
C HIS A 9 13.24 6.34 7.36
N HIS A 10 13.14 6.37 6.04
CA HIS A 10 12.90 7.60 5.29
C HIS A 10 11.54 7.51 4.62
N PHE A 11 10.80 8.63 4.59
CA PHE A 11 9.63 8.74 3.74
C PHE A 11 10.09 9.22 2.36
N ARG A 12 9.92 8.41 1.33
CA ARG A 12 10.30 8.76 -0.04
C ARG A 12 9.30 8.17 -1.03
N CYS A 13 9.09 8.84 -2.15
CA CYS A 13 8.24 8.37 -3.23
C CYS A 13 8.94 8.73 -4.54
N ALA A 14 9.08 7.77 -5.44
CA ALA A 14 9.72 7.96 -6.72
C ALA A 14 8.94 8.97 -7.58
N ALA A 15 9.69 9.78 -8.33
CA ALA A 15 9.09 10.76 -9.23
C ALA A 15 8.31 10.11 -10.37
N ARG A 16 8.73 8.92 -10.83
CA ARG A 16 8.05 8.10 -11.83
C ARG A 16 8.10 6.64 -11.40
N PHE A 17 7.01 5.91 -11.62
CA PHE A 17 6.89 4.49 -11.29
C PHE A 17 7.15 3.62 -12.54
N ARG A 18 7.13 4.22 -13.73
CA ARG A 18 7.46 3.60 -15.01
C ARG A 18 8.38 4.50 -15.83
N VAL A 19 9.38 3.90 -16.46
CA VAL A 19 10.19 4.51 -17.52
C VAL A 19 10.37 3.46 -18.63
N GLY A 20 9.64 3.61 -19.73
CA GLY A 20 9.63 2.63 -20.82
C GLY A 20 9.19 1.24 -20.33
N ARG A 21 10.09 0.27 -20.39
CA ARG A 21 9.87 -1.13 -19.96
C ARG A 21 10.29 -1.41 -18.52
N VAL A 22 10.74 -0.39 -17.78
CA VAL A 22 11.19 -0.51 -16.39
C VAL A 22 10.11 -0.02 -15.44
N PHE A 23 9.80 -0.81 -14.42
CA PHE A 23 8.77 -0.53 -13.42
C PHE A 23 9.35 -0.58 -12.01
N LEU A 24 8.89 0.32 -11.14
CA LEU A 24 9.19 0.33 -9.71
C LEU A 24 7.92 -0.06 -8.93
N ALA A 25 8.06 -0.87 -7.89
CA ALA A 25 6.98 -1.28 -6.99
C ALA A 25 7.50 -1.45 -5.56
N GLY A 26 6.62 -1.33 -4.56
CA GLY A 26 6.99 -1.46 -3.14
C GLY A 26 8.06 -0.45 -2.73
N ASP A 27 9.00 -0.86 -1.87
CA ASP A 27 10.04 0.02 -1.32
C ASP A 27 10.94 0.68 -2.38
N ALA A 28 11.06 0.08 -3.57
CA ALA A 28 11.78 0.70 -4.70
C ALA A 28 11.02 1.91 -5.28
N ALA A 29 9.69 1.91 -5.21
CA ALA A 29 8.84 3.01 -5.65
C ALA A 29 8.50 3.98 -4.51
N HIS A 30 8.33 3.49 -3.29
CA HIS A 30 7.96 4.30 -2.14
C HIS A 30 8.40 3.66 -0.82
N ALA A 31 9.10 4.44 0.00
CA ALA A 31 9.42 4.08 1.37
C ALA A 31 8.42 4.75 2.31
N MET A 32 7.68 3.95 3.07
CA MET A 32 6.62 4.41 3.97
C MET A 32 7.08 4.36 5.43
N PRO A 33 6.64 5.30 6.27
CA PRO A 33 6.93 5.22 7.69
C PRO A 33 6.12 4.09 8.36
N PRO A 34 6.69 3.39 9.36
CA PRO A 34 6.17 2.11 9.87
C PRO A 34 4.92 2.25 10.77
N TRP A 35 4.47 3.48 11.03
CA TRP A 35 3.47 3.80 12.05
C TRP A 35 2.12 3.09 11.92
N ILE A 36 1.75 2.68 10.70
CA ILE A 36 0.47 2.00 10.42
C ILE A 36 0.66 0.66 9.67
N GLY A 37 1.90 0.16 9.58
CA GLY A 37 2.20 -1.16 8.99
C GLY A 37 1.84 -1.33 7.51
N GLN A 38 1.80 -0.25 6.72
CA GLN A 38 1.28 -0.31 5.33
C GLN A 38 2.32 -0.55 4.24
N GLY A 39 3.63 -0.56 4.53
CA GLY A 39 4.68 -0.69 3.51
C GLY A 39 4.54 -1.94 2.64
N MET A 40 4.62 -3.12 3.26
CA MET A 40 4.46 -4.41 2.56
C MET A 40 3.10 -4.53 1.86
N ALA A 41 2.01 -4.13 2.53
CA ALA A 41 0.67 -4.20 1.97
C ALA A 41 0.49 -3.29 0.75
N ALA A 42 1.14 -2.11 0.73
CA ALA A 42 1.14 -1.24 -0.43
C ALA A 42 1.92 -1.86 -1.60
N GLY A 43 3.09 -2.44 -1.33
CA GLY A 43 3.88 -3.15 -2.36
C GLY A 43 3.16 -4.33 -2.99
N VAL A 44 2.47 -5.17 -2.19
CA VAL A 44 1.65 -6.27 -2.72
C VAL A 44 0.54 -5.75 -3.64
N ARG A 45 -0.11 -4.64 -3.28
CA ARG A 45 -1.14 -4.02 -4.13
C ARG A 45 -0.57 -3.41 -5.42
N ASP A 46 0.67 -2.93 -5.40
CA ASP A 46 1.35 -2.43 -6.60
C ASP A 46 1.57 -3.56 -7.60
N VAL A 47 2.18 -4.66 -7.13
CA VAL A 47 2.44 -5.83 -7.97
C VAL A 47 1.14 -6.46 -8.45
N ALA A 48 0.13 -6.58 -7.59
CA ALA A 48 -1.18 -7.07 -7.98
C ALA A 48 -1.84 -6.22 -9.09
N ASN A 49 -1.67 -4.89 -9.06
CA ASN A 49 -2.15 -4.02 -10.14
C ASN A 49 -1.32 -4.17 -11.43
N LEU A 50 -0.01 -4.35 -11.30
CA LEU A 50 0.90 -4.44 -12.44
C LEU A 50 0.81 -5.79 -13.18
N CYS A 51 0.70 -6.90 -12.46
CA CYS A 51 0.73 -8.26 -13.03
C CYS A 51 -0.33 -8.46 -14.11
N TRP A 52 -1.59 -8.09 -13.85
CA TRP A 52 -2.65 -8.28 -14.85
C TRP A 52 -2.48 -7.34 -16.05
N LYS A 53 -1.97 -6.12 -15.85
CA LYS A 53 -1.73 -5.18 -16.95
C LYS A 53 -0.61 -5.68 -17.86
N LEU A 54 0.46 -6.20 -17.26
CA LEU A 54 1.56 -6.80 -17.99
C LEU A 54 1.10 -8.03 -18.77
N ASP A 55 0.35 -8.93 -18.14
CA ASP A 55 -0.19 -10.13 -18.78
C ASP A 55 -1.08 -9.76 -19.99
N ALA A 56 -1.97 -8.79 -19.83
CA ALA A 56 -2.85 -8.33 -20.91
C ALA A 56 -2.08 -7.67 -22.07
N VAL A 57 -1.01 -6.92 -21.80
CA VAL A 57 -0.17 -6.33 -22.86
C VAL A 57 0.70 -7.38 -23.56
N LEU A 58 1.32 -8.28 -22.80
CA LEU A 58 2.17 -9.35 -23.34
C LEU A 58 1.38 -10.36 -24.17
N SER A 59 0.11 -10.60 -23.83
CA SER A 59 -0.81 -11.44 -24.61
C SER A 59 -1.51 -10.72 -25.76
N GLY A 60 -1.24 -9.41 -25.96
CA GLY A 60 -1.83 -8.61 -27.04
C GLY A 60 -3.31 -8.24 -26.83
N GLN A 61 -3.88 -8.47 -25.64
CA GLN A 61 -5.27 -8.14 -25.33
C GLN A 61 -5.49 -6.64 -25.08
N LEU A 62 -4.47 -5.95 -24.54
CA LEU A 62 -4.52 -4.50 -24.27
C LEU A 62 -3.29 -3.80 -24.86
N PRO A 63 -3.43 -2.52 -25.26
CA PRO A 63 -2.31 -1.75 -25.81
C PRO A 63 -1.35 -1.31 -24.69
N GLU A 64 -0.06 -1.19 -25.02
CA GLU A 64 1.00 -0.80 -24.07
C GLU A 64 0.73 0.46 -23.21
N PRO A 65 0.03 1.52 -23.70
CA PRO A 65 -0.30 2.69 -22.88
C PRO A 65 -1.17 2.38 -21.66
N VAL A 66 -1.85 1.23 -21.60
CA VAL A 66 -2.58 0.82 -20.38
C VAL A 66 -1.64 0.69 -19.18
N LEU A 67 -0.36 0.39 -19.40
CA LEU A 67 0.63 0.28 -18.33
C LEU A 67 0.95 1.65 -17.68
N ASP A 68 0.66 2.78 -18.35
CA ASP A 68 0.81 4.11 -17.74
C ASP A 68 -0.23 4.36 -16.64
N SER A 69 -1.38 3.69 -16.72
CA SER A 69 -2.39 3.75 -15.66
C SER A 69 -1.89 3.16 -14.33
N TYR A 70 -0.84 2.33 -14.32
CA TYR A 70 -0.26 1.81 -13.07
C TYR A 70 0.18 2.96 -12.14
N GLU A 71 0.90 3.96 -12.67
CA GLU A 71 1.32 5.09 -11.86
C GLU A 71 0.12 5.93 -11.43
N ALA A 72 -0.82 6.19 -12.35
CA ALA A 72 -2.02 6.97 -12.09
C ALA A 72 -2.90 6.36 -11.00
N ASP A 73 -3.07 5.03 -11.01
CA ASP A 73 -3.90 4.31 -10.04
C ASP A 73 -3.22 4.25 -8.66
N ARG A 74 -1.90 4.04 -8.62
CA ARG A 74 -1.18 3.67 -7.39
C ARG A 74 -0.56 4.85 -6.65
N LYS A 75 0.05 5.80 -7.36
CA LYS A 75 0.79 6.91 -6.74
C LYS A 75 -0.08 7.81 -5.84
N PRO A 76 -1.33 8.16 -6.19
CA PRO A 76 -2.20 8.92 -5.29
C PRO A 76 -2.53 8.15 -4.00
N HIS A 77 -2.78 6.85 -4.13
CA HIS A 77 -3.07 5.96 -3.01
C HIS A 77 -1.87 5.86 -2.05
N VAL A 78 -0.68 5.62 -2.58
CA VAL A 78 0.59 5.62 -1.82
C VAL A 78 0.77 6.93 -1.06
N LYS A 79 0.60 8.08 -1.73
CA LYS A 79 0.74 9.41 -1.09
C LYS A 79 -0.23 9.60 0.07
N GLU A 80 -1.49 9.22 -0.11
CA GLU A 80 -2.52 9.36 0.93
C GLU A 80 -2.23 8.46 2.14
N VAL A 81 -1.82 7.21 1.90
CA VAL A 81 -1.40 6.28 2.96
C VAL A 81 -0.22 6.85 3.73
N THR A 82 0.81 7.33 3.04
CA THR A 82 2.00 7.93 3.65
C THR A 82 1.63 9.16 4.48
N ARG A 83 0.75 10.04 3.96
CA ARG A 83 0.29 11.22 4.70
C ARG A 83 -0.36 10.84 6.03
N ARG A 84 -1.23 9.83 6.03
CA ARG A 84 -1.87 9.33 7.26
C ARG A 84 -0.88 8.70 8.22
N ALA A 85 0.05 7.91 7.68
CA ALA A 85 1.11 7.31 8.48
C ALA A 85 1.97 8.37 9.18
N VAL A 86 2.35 9.44 8.47
CA VAL A 86 3.09 10.58 9.04
C VAL A 86 2.27 11.29 10.12
N PHE A 87 0.96 11.50 9.89
CA PHE A 87 0.08 12.10 10.89
C PHE A 87 0.01 11.27 12.18
N VAL A 88 -0.20 9.97 12.07
CA VAL A 88 -0.18 9.04 13.22
C VAL A 88 1.17 9.07 13.92
N GLY A 89 2.27 9.07 13.15
CA GLY A 89 3.62 9.21 13.70
C GLY A 89 3.81 10.47 14.54
N ARG A 90 3.28 11.62 14.09
CA ARG A 90 3.36 12.88 14.86
C ARG A 90 2.62 12.79 16.20
N ILE A 91 1.47 12.13 16.23
CA ILE A 91 0.71 11.91 17.48
C ILE A 91 1.47 11.00 18.44
N ILE A 92 2.07 9.91 17.93
CA ILE A 92 2.83 8.95 18.74
C ILE A 92 4.09 9.59 19.30
N THR A 93 4.83 10.33 18.46
CA THR A 93 6.13 10.93 18.79
C THR A 93 6.05 12.29 19.46
N GLU A 94 4.86 12.80 19.74
CA GLU A 94 4.63 14.10 20.38
C GLU A 94 5.28 14.15 21.77
N ARG A 95 6.09 15.20 22.02
CA ARG A 95 6.86 15.36 23.26
C ARG A 95 6.35 16.47 24.17
N ARG A 96 5.42 17.31 23.71
CA ARG A 96 4.89 18.43 24.51
C ARG A 96 4.00 17.90 25.62
N ARG A 97 4.45 18.02 26.88
CA ARG A 97 3.75 17.52 28.09
C ARG A 97 2.23 17.77 28.12
N PRO A 98 1.70 18.99 27.86
CA PRO A 98 0.24 19.20 27.89
C PRO A 98 -0.49 18.44 26.78
N VAL A 99 0.13 18.28 25.60
CA VAL A 99 -0.46 17.56 24.46
C VAL A 99 -0.42 16.05 24.69
N THR A 100 0.69 15.55 25.26
CA THR A 100 0.83 14.14 25.66
C THR A 100 -0.21 13.77 26.72
N TRP A 101 -0.41 14.61 27.73
CA TRP A 101 -1.44 14.40 28.76
C TRP A 101 -2.84 14.36 28.16
N LEU A 102 -3.18 15.31 27.27
CA LEU A 102 -4.47 15.33 26.60
C LEU A 102 -4.68 14.06 25.75
N ARG A 103 -3.68 13.66 24.96
CA ARG A 103 -3.71 12.43 24.16
C ARG A 103 -3.96 11.21 25.03
N ASP A 104 -3.23 11.08 26.13
CA ASP A 104 -3.28 9.93 27.04
C ASP A 104 -4.59 9.89 27.84
N ALA A 105 -5.25 11.04 28.07
CA ALA A 105 -6.57 11.11 28.67
C ALA A 105 -7.71 10.82 27.66
N VAL A 106 -7.61 11.33 26.43
CA VAL A 106 -8.70 11.29 25.44
C VAL A 106 -8.72 9.99 24.64
N LEU A 107 -7.58 9.47 24.20
CA LEU A 107 -7.54 8.28 23.33
C LEU A 107 -8.14 7.02 23.98
N PRO A 108 -7.89 6.71 25.27
CA PRO A 108 -8.51 5.54 25.92
C PRO A 108 -10.03 5.68 26.05
N VAL A 109 -10.51 6.90 26.36
CA VAL A 109 -11.94 7.21 26.47
C VAL A 109 -12.64 7.01 25.12
N LEU A 110 -12.05 7.52 24.04
CA LEU A 110 -12.59 7.34 22.69
C LEU A 110 -12.57 5.86 22.25
N ASN A 111 -11.57 5.09 22.65
CA ASN A 111 -11.51 3.65 22.38
C ASN A 111 -12.49 2.83 23.23
N GLY A 112 -12.90 3.34 24.39
CA GLY A 112 -13.84 2.69 25.31
C GLY A 112 -15.32 2.87 24.92
N VAL A 113 -15.65 3.85 24.06
CA VAL A 113 -17.01 4.06 23.56
C VAL A 113 -17.29 3.12 22.38
N PRO A 114 -18.15 2.10 22.53
CA PRO A 114 -18.52 1.22 21.42
C PRO A 114 -19.25 2.04 20.35
N GLY A 115 -18.77 2.00 19.10
CA GLY A 115 -19.31 2.81 18.00
C GLY A 115 -18.34 3.87 17.48
N LEU A 116 -17.61 4.55 18.38
CA LEU A 116 -16.67 5.62 17.98
C LEU A 116 -15.38 5.06 17.36
N ALA A 117 -14.83 4.00 17.97
CA ALA A 117 -13.69 3.26 17.43
C ALA A 117 -14.07 2.36 16.23
N SER A 118 -15.36 2.11 16.03
CA SER A 118 -15.88 1.23 14.97
C SER A 118 -15.60 1.81 13.58
N GLY A 119 -15.68 3.14 13.43
CA GLY A 119 -15.38 3.83 12.16
C GLY A 119 -13.91 3.69 11.71
N CYS A 120 -12.98 3.51 12.65
CA CYS A 120 -11.58 3.22 12.36
C CYS A 120 -11.32 1.74 12.04
N ARG A 121 -12.24 0.83 12.38
CA ARG A 121 -12.07 -0.62 12.23
C ARG A 121 -12.76 -1.18 10.98
N THR A 122 -13.86 -0.57 10.52
CA THR A 122 -14.66 -1.05 9.37
C THR A 122 -14.48 -0.25 8.09
N ARG A 123 -13.85 0.94 8.13
CA ARG A 123 -13.32 1.55 6.91
C ARG A 123 -11.95 0.93 6.65
N THR A 124 -11.89 -0.02 5.74
CA THR A 124 -10.73 -0.26 4.87
C THR A 124 -10.46 1.05 4.11
N GLY A 125 -10.05 2.08 4.86
CA GLY A 125 -10.24 3.48 4.49
C GLY A 125 -9.27 3.95 3.43
N PHE A 126 -8.67 3.04 2.69
CA PHE A 126 -7.91 3.41 1.52
C PHE A 126 -8.86 3.53 0.35
N PRO A 127 -8.78 4.63 -0.43
CA PRO A 127 -9.56 4.73 -1.65
C PRO A 127 -9.29 3.46 -2.47
N SER A 128 -10.36 2.80 -2.93
CA SER A 128 -10.22 1.80 -3.99
C SER A 128 -9.32 2.39 -5.06
N PRO A 129 -8.34 1.63 -5.59
CA PRO A 129 -7.61 2.12 -6.75
C PRO A 129 -8.66 2.57 -7.75
N ALA A 130 -8.58 3.82 -8.19
CA ALA A 130 -9.43 4.34 -9.24
C ALA A 130 -8.99 3.62 -10.52
N THR A 131 -9.42 2.37 -10.68
CA THR A 131 -9.18 1.62 -11.90
C THR A 131 -9.92 2.38 -12.99
N THR A 132 -9.19 2.80 -14.02
CA THR A 132 -9.79 3.43 -15.20
C THR A 132 -11.00 2.60 -15.66
N PRO A 133 -12.21 3.17 -15.77
CA PRO A 133 -13.40 2.42 -16.18
C PRO A 133 -13.15 1.73 -17.54
N GLY A 134 -13.40 0.42 -17.61
CA GLY A 134 -13.21 -0.38 -18.83
C GLY A 134 -11.87 -1.09 -18.98
N SER A 135 -10.90 -0.90 -18.08
CA SER A 135 -9.59 -1.56 -18.18
C SER A 135 -9.47 -2.88 -17.41
N ARG A 136 -10.49 -3.28 -16.63
CA ARG A 136 -10.39 -4.47 -15.76
C ARG A 136 -10.67 -5.73 -16.58
N PRO A 137 -9.72 -6.66 -16.77
CA PRO A 137 -10.00 -7.92 -17.43
C PRO A 137 -10.93 -8.78 -16.54
N ALA A 138 -11.59 -9.75 -17.18
CA ALA A 138 -12.29 -10.82 -16.47
C ALA A 138 -11.35 -11.49 -15.44
N PRO A 139 -11.87 -12.05 -14.34
CA PRO A 139 -11.05 -12.73 -13.34
C PRO A 139 -10.16 -13.78 -14.03
N VAL A 140 -8.85 -13.72 -13.75
CA VAL A 140 -7.87 -14.66 -14.29
C VAL A 140 -8.29 -16.08 -13.84
N PRO A 141 -8.50 -17.04 -14.75
CA PRO A 141 -8.79 -18.40 -14.36
C PRO A 141 -7.64 -18.94 -13.51
N ALA A 142 -7.96 -19.69 -12.45
CA ALA A 142 -6.95 -20.28 -11.58
C ALA A 142 -5.94 -21.08 -12.43
N HIS A 143 -4.65 -20.84 -12.19
CA HIS A 143 -3.58 -21.60 -12.84
C HIS A 143 -3.86 -23.10 -12.60
N PRO A 144 -3.90 -23.95 -13.64
CA PRO A 144 -4.07 -25.38 -13.43
C PRO A 144 -2.95 -25.86 -12.52
N ALA A 145 -3.32 -26.52 -11.42
CA ALA A 145 -2.37 -27.04 -10.43
C ALA A 145 -1.26 -27.81 -11.17
N ALA A 146 0.00 -27.46 -10.87
CA ALA A 146 1.15 -28.12 -11.45
C ALA A 146 0.99 -29.64 -11.27
N ARG A 147 0.74 -30.36 -12.37
CA ARG A 147 0.75 -31.83 -12.34
C ARG A 147 2.14 -32.24 -11.89
N SER A 148 2.23 -32.84 -10.71
CA SER A 148 3.47 -33.48 -10.26
C SER A 148 3.84 -34.54 -11.29
N ARG A 149 4.90 -34.29 -12.06
CA ARG A 149 5.50 -35.35 -12.87
C ARG A 149 6.22 -36.26 -11.88
N SER A 150 5.57 -37.37 -11.54
CA SER A 150 6.23 -38.51 -10.91
C SER A 150 7.24 -39.07 -11.90
N HIS A 151 8.52 -38.79 -11.67
CA HIS A 151 9.60 -39.52 -12.32
C HIS A 151 9.61 -40.94 -11.75
N THR A 152 9.22 -41.90 -12.58
CA THR A 152 9.66 -43.30 -12.50
C THR A 152 11.12 -43.42 -12.89
#